data_AF-A0A7S0E7X1-F1
#
_entry.id   AF-A0A7S0E7X1-F1
#
_cell.length_a   1.000
_cell.length_b   1.000
_cell.length_c   1.000
_cell.angle_alpha   90.00
_cell.angle_beta   90.00
_cell.angle_gamma   90.00
#
_symmetry.space_group_name_H-M   'P 1'
#
loop_
_entity.id
_entity.type
_entity.pdbx_description
1 polymer ?
#
loop_
_entity_poly.entity_id
_entity_poly.type
_entity_poly.pdbx_seq_one_letter_code
_entity_poly.pdbx_strand_id
1 'polypeptide(L)'
;TARNGHNTSLPKQVTITILPVNDPPTFSLYPLDILLYNLSTCTRGIPTIMMDMNAHLPPDFLLIEGFVQNISKGGWHEDDQSLTFFLEPQVSELLLQVPQVSTNGSISIVQNKDASGCLTLSLWAVDSGMGLNTSSSSRFNILVLQSQGAIRFQADPAAFSTQDSLLTAISQSLRYPKWLLSVTTGDNLVHGNVSIRSDLADSVLFEFL
;
A
#
# COMPACT_ATOMS: atom_id res chain seq x y z
N THR A 1 -34.44 -11.57 -74.39
CA THR A 1 -34.64 -10.47 -75.36
C THR A 1 -33.34 -9.68 -75.46
N ALA A 2 -32.74 -9.52 -76.64
CA ALA A 2 -32.89 -8.33 -77.47
C ALA A 2 -32.98 -7.00 -76.67
N ARG A 3 -32.12 -6.01 -77.00
CA ARG A 3 -32.15 -4.57 -76.61
C ARG A 3 -31.26 -4.14 -75.42
N ASN A 4 -30.08 -3.55 -75.67
CA ASN A 4 -29.35 -2.56 -74.84
C ASN A 4 -29.58 -2.57 -73.30
N GLY A 5 -29.50 -3.72 -72.63
CA GLY A 5 -29.79 -3.82 -71.20
C GLY A 5 -28.66 -3.23 -70.33
N HIS A 6 -28.99 -2.32 -69.42
CA HIS A 6 -28.08 -1.90 -68.36
C HIS A 6 -27.97 -3.03 -67.32
N ASN A 7 -26.91 -3.83 -67.42
CA ASN A 7 -26.64 -4.97 -66.53
C ASN A 7 -26.04 -4.56 -65.17
N THR A 8 -26.41 -3.41 -64.64
CA THR A 8 -25.91 -2.92 -63.34
C THR A 8 -27.05 -2.28 -62.56
N SER A 9 -27.22 -2.68 -61.31
CA SER A 9 -28.12 -1.97 -60.39
C SER A 9 -27.55 -0.60 -60.02
N LEU A 10 -28.41 0.28 -59.53
CA LEU A 10 -27.98 1.51 -58.87
C LEU A 10 -27.25 1.15 -57.57
N PRO A 11 -26.13 1.82 -57.23
CA PRO A 11 -25.46 1.61 -55.95
C PRO A 11 -26.40 1.99 -54.81
N LYS A 12 -26.42 1.15 -53.76
CA LYS A 12 -27.16 1.42 -52.52
C LYS A 12 -26.19 1.74 -51.41
N GLN A 13 -26.48 2.77 -50.64
CA GLN A 13 -25.74 3.04 -49.41
C GLN A 13 -26.22 2.10 -48.31
N VAL A 14 -25.27 1.63 -47.51
CA VAL A 14 -25.50 0.83 -46.31
C VAL A 14 -24.82 1.56 -45.17
N THR A 15 -25.54 1.73 -44.06
CA THR A 15 -24.98 2.24 -42.82
C THR A 15 -24.66 1.07 -41.91
N ILE A 16 -23.42 1.02 -41.44
CA ILE A 16 -22.99 0.08 -40.41
C ILE A 16 -22.78 0.90 -39.13
N THR A 17 -23.47 0.53 -38.07
CA THR A 17 -23.28 1.10 -36.74
C THR A 17 -22.48 0.11 -35.90
N ILE A 18 -21.34 0.56 -35.38
CA ILE A 18 -20.55 -0.19 -34.40
C ILE A 18 -20.97 0.31 -33.03
N LEU A 19 -21.41 -0.61 -32.17
CA LEU A 19 -21.71 -0.31 -30.78
C LEU A 19 -20.42 -0.43 -29.95
N PRO A 20 -20.18 0.48 -28.99
CA PRO A 20 -19.06 0.34 -28.08
C PRO A 20 -19.22 -0.91 -27.20
N VAL A 21 -18.09 -1.50 -26.82
CA VAL A 21 -17.98 -2.63 -25.87
C VAL A 21 -17.29 -2.09 -24.62
N ASN A 22 -17.57 -2.73 -23.48
CA ASN A 22 -16.97 -2.33 -22.21
C ASN A 22 -15.44 -2.51 -22.19
N ASP A 23 -14.70 -1.50 -21.77
CA ASP A 23 -13.27 -1.59 -21.48
C ASP A 23 -13.03 -1.78 -19.97
N PRO A 24 -12.02 -2.55 -19.55
CA PRO A 24 -11.80 -2.81 -18.13
C PRO A 24 -11.29 -1.56 -17.40
N PRO A 25 -11.64 -1.38 -16.12
CA PRO A 25 -11.15 -0.28 -15.32
C PRO A 25 -9.67 -0.44 -15.02
N THR A 26 -9.00 0.67 -14.73
CA THR A 26 -7.57 0.69 -14.37
C THR A 26 -7.30 1.64 -13.20
N PHE A 27 -6.24 1.37 -12.46
CA PHE A 27 -5.78 2.22 -11.36
C PHE A 27 -4.30 1.96 -11.05
N SER A 28 -3.72 2.77 -10.16
CA SER A 28 -2.38 2.60 -9.59
C SER A 28 -2.43 2.82 -8.08
N LEU A 29 -1.50 2.23 -7.33
CA LEU A 29 -1.37 2.44 -5.88
C LEU A 29 -0.27 3.48 -5.58
N TYR A 30 -0.52 4.44 -4.68
CA TYR A 30 0.42 5.50 -4.31
C TYR A 30 0.03 6.20 -2.99
N PRO A 31 0.91 6.97 -2.34
CA PRO A 31 2.32 6.68 -2.17
C PRO A 31 2.46 5.53 -1.19
N LEU A 32 3.40 4.62 -1.44
CA LEU A 32 3.77 3.61 -0.46
C LEU A 32 5.29 3.51 -0.46
N ASP A 33 5.87 3.52 0.73
CA ASP A 33 7.28 3.23 0.92
C ASP A 33 7.50 1.76 0.54
N ILE A 34 8.12 1.53 -0.62
CA ILE A 34 8.68 0.22 -0.92
C ILE A 34 9.93 0.13 -0.06
N LEU A 35 9.80 -0.54 1.08
CA LEU A 35 10.97 -0.87 1.89
C LEU A 35 11.89 -1.76 1.05
N LEU A 36 12.96 -1.18 0.52
CA LEU A 36 14.03 -1.88 -0.19
C LEU A 36 14.89 -2.73 0.75
N TYR A 37 14.68 -2.60 2.06
CA TYR A 37 15.37 -3.32 3.11
C TYR A 37 14.48 -4.45 3.66
N ASN A 38 15.08 -5.63 3.86
CA ASN A 38 14.48 -6.83 4.45
C ASN A 38 14.12 -6.61 5.93
N LEU A 39 13.20 -5.70 6.25
CA LEU A 39 12.71 -5.52 7.61
C LEU A 39 11.86 -6.71 8.07
N SER A 40 11.25 -7.47 7.14
CA SER A 40 10.53 -8.72 7.42
C SER A 40 10.26 -9.49 6.12
N THR A 41 9.85 -10.77 6.22
CA THR A 41 9.34 -11.55 5.07
C THR A 41 8.09 -10.92 4.42
N CYS A 42 7.44 -9.98 5.10
CA CYS A 42 6.25 -9.29 4.64
C CYS A 42 6.54 -8.32 3.48
N THR A 43 7.64 -7.56 3.52
CA THR A 43 7.78 -6.32 2.75
C THR A 43 8.41 -6.48 1.36
N ARG A 44 8.79 -7.69 0.95
CA ARG A 44 9.65 -7.87 -0.23
C ARG A 44 8.91 -7.54 -1.54
N GLY A 45 9.20 -6.35 -2.08
CA GLY A 45 8.74 -5.91 -3.40
C GLY A 45 7.24 -5.64 -3.51
N ILE A 46 6.55 -5.53 -2.37
CA ILE A 46 5.13 -5.24 -2.32
C ILE A 46 4.94 -3.92 -1.55
N PRO A 47 4.22 -2.94 -2.13
CA PRO A 47 3.89 -1.69 -1.45
C PRO A 47 3.27 -1.95 -0.06
N THR A 48 3.74 -1.26 0.99
CA THR A 48 3.37 -1.61 2.38
C THR A 48 2.90 -0.38 3.16
N ILE A 49 1.73 -0.48 3.79
CA ILE A 49 1.26 0.45 4.83
C ILE A 49 1.82 -0.03 6.17
N MET A 50 2.56 0.82 6.86
CA MET A 50 3.09 0.53 8.19
C MET A 50 2.32 1.28 9.27
N MET A 51 1.80 0.56 10.26
CA MET A 51 1.08 1.11 11.41
C MET A 51 1.70 0.59 12.71
N ASP A 52 1.58 1.38 13.78
CA ASP A 52 1.88 0.91 15.13
C ASP A 52 0.67 0.18 15.72
N MET A 53 0.92 -0.80 16.57
CA MET A 53 -0.11 -1.54 17.29
C MET A 53 -0.89 -0.58 18.18
N ASN A 54 -2.22 -0.72 18.18
CA ASN A 54 -3.16 0.14 18.90
C ASN A 54 -3.17 1.61 18.46
N ALA A 55 -2.56 1.98 17.33
CA ALA A 55 -2.56 3.36 16.85
C ALA A 55 -3.91 3.79 16.29
N HIS A 56 -4.67 2.88 15.67
CA HIS A 56 -5.92 3.16 14.98
C HIS A 56 -7.03 2.20 15.41
N LEU A 57 -7.55 2.44 16.62
CA LEU A 57 -8.64 1.66 17.24
C LEU A 57 -9.94 2.47 17.27
N PRO A 58 -11.12 1.83 17.29
CA PRO A 58 -12.40 2.55 17.38
C PRO A 58 -12.47 3.52 18.57
N PRO A 59 -13.07 4.72 18.40
CA PRO A 59 -13.73 5.22 17.19
C PRO A 59 -12.77 5.83 16.14
N ASP A 60 -11.47 5.82 16.40
CA ASP A 60 -10.44 6.33 15.50
C ASP A 60 -10.09 5.33 14.38
N PHE A 61 -9.48 5.82 13.31
CA PHE A 61 -9.10 5.05 12.13
C PHE A 61 -7.97 5.72 11.35
N LEU A 62 -7.23 4.94 10.57
CA LEU A 62 -6.28 5.48 9.61
C LEU A 62 -7.01 5.85 8.32
N LEU A 63 -6.82 7.08 7.85
CA LEU A 63 -7.26 7.54 6.52
C LEU A 63 -6.04 7.90 5.68
N ILE A 64 -5.92 7.30 4.50
CA ILE A 64 -4.91 7.68 3.50
C ILE A 64 -5.65 8.13 2.25
N GLU A 65 -5.62 9.43 1.99
CA GLU A 65 -6.14 10.01 0.76
C GLU A 65 -5.19 9.75 -0.41
N GLY A 66 -5.75 9.54 -1.60
CA GLY A 66 -4.95 9.27 -2.79
C GLY A 66 -4.17 7.95 -2.75
N PHE A 67 -4.60 6.99 -1.92
CA PHE A 67 -4.07 5.63 -1.88
C PHE A 67 -4.17 4.93 -3.23
N VAL A 68 -5.32 5.10 -3.89
CA VAL A 68 -5.55 4.70 -5.27
C VAL A 68 -5.54 5.95 -6.15
N GLN A 69 -4.76 5.92 -7.23
CA GLN A 69 -4.62 7.02 -8.17
C GLN A 69 -4.78 6.53 -9.61
N ASN A 70 -4.80 7.48 -10.55
CA ASN A 70 -4.96 7.20 -11.98
C ASN A 70 -6.17 6.29 -12.26
N ILE A 71 -7.27 6.55 -11.55
CA ILE A 71 -8.49 5.75 -11.62
C ILE A 71 -9.18 6.04 -12.95
N SER A 72 -9.34 5.00 -13.78
CA SER A 72 -10.20 5.03 -14.96
C SER A 72 -11.28 3.96 -14.85
N LYS A 73 -12.49 4.32 -15.28
CA LYS A 73 -13.62 3.39 -15.42
C LYS A 73 -13.50 2.51 -16.67
N GLY A 74 -12.62 2.87 -17.59
CA GLY A 74 -12.37 2.17 -18.85
C GLY A 74 -12.11 3.18 -19.96
N GLY A 75 -12.75 3.00 -21.11
CA GLY A 75 -12.63 3.82 -22.30
C GLY A 75 -13.30 5.19 -22.15
N TRP A 76 -13.04 6.09 -23.11
CA TRP A 76 -13.56 7.47 -23.09
C TRP A 76 -15.10 7.54 -23.17
N HIS A 77 -15.79 6.48 -23.60
CA HIS A 77 -17.25 6.42 -23.70
C HIS A 77 -17.91 5.89 -22.41
N GLU A 78 -17.16 5.76 -21.31
CA GLU A 78 -17.59 5.06 -20.09
C GLU A 78 -17.57 5.95 -18.84
N ASP A 79 -17.42 7.27 -19.03
CA ASP A 79 -17.37 8.26 -17.95
C ASP A 79 -18.62 8.22 -17.04
N ASP A 80 -19.77 7.79 -17.56
CA ASP A 80 -21.04 7.68 -16.84
C ASP A 80 -21.15 6.40 -15.98
N GLN A 81 -20.24 5.43 -16.13
CA GLN A 81 -20.28 4.19 -15.35
C GLN A 81 -19.91 4.44 -13.87
N SER A 82 -20.32 3.55 -12.97
CA SER A 82 -19.87 3.58 -11.57
C SER A 82 -18.76 2.57 -11.33
N LEU A 83 -17.84 2.87 -10.42
CA LEU A 83 -16.73 2.00 -10.06
C LEU A 83 -16.87 1.50 -8.62
N THR A 84 -16.55 0.24 -8.36
CA THR A 84 -16.48 -0.34 -7.02
C THR A 84 -15.15 -1.06 -6.82
N PHE A 85 -14.53 -0.88 -5.65
CA PHE A 85 -13.30 -1.56 -5.27
C PHE A 85 -13.58 -2.77 -4.37
N PHE A 86 -12.82 -3.85 -4.57
CA PHE A 86 -12.93 -5.09 -3.83
C PHE A 86 -11.56 -5.52 -3.29
N LEU A 87 -11.56 -6.08 -2.08
CA LEU A 87 -10.36 -6.50 -1.36
C LEU A 87 -10.44 -7.96 -0.93
N GLU A 88 -9.32 -8.66 -0.96
CA GLU A 88 -9.17 -9.98 -0.34
C GLU A 88 -7.87 -10.10 0.45
N PRO A 89 -7.86 -10.81 1.60
CA PRO A 89 -8.99 -11.53 2.20
C PRO A 89 -10.01 -10.59 2.87
N GLN A 90 -11.24 -11.07 3.01
CA GLN A 90 -12.36 -10.35 3.65
C GLN A 90 -12.34 -10.41 5.19
N VAL A 91 -11.49 -11.25 5.77
CA VAL A 91 -11.32 -11.44 7.22
C VAL A 91 -9.85 -11.41 7.59
N SER A 92 -9.55 -10.87 8.76
CA SER A 92 -8.19 -10.78 9.30
C SER A 92 -8.22 -10.70 10.82
N GLU A 93 -7.22 -11.27 11.47
CA GLU A 93 -6.98 -11.07 12.91
C GLU A 93 -6.34 -9.69 13.19
N LEU A 94 -5.78 -9.02 12.18
CA LEU A 94 -5.14 -7.70 12.34
C LEU A 94 -6.11 -6.53 12.30
N LEU A 95 -7.24 -6.69 11.61
CA LEU A 95 -8.15 -5.61 11.29
C LEU A 95 -9.55 -5.93 11.80
N LEU A 96 -10.24 -4.91 12.31
CA LEU A 96 -11.59 -5.08 12.83
C LEU A 96 -12.60 -5.39 11.70
N GLN A 97 -12.31 -4.88 10.51
CA GLN A 97 -13.07 -5.12 9.28
C GLN A 97 -12.13 -4.98 8.07
N VAL A 98 -12.56 -5.48 6.90
CA VAL A 98 -11.82 -5.26 5.65
C VAL A 98 -11.70 -3.74 5.40
N PRO A 99 -10.52 -3.24 4.97
CA PRO A 99 -10.38 -1.82 4.65
C PRO A 99 -11.42 -1.35 3.64
N GLN A 100 -11.86 -0.11 3.77
CA GLN A 100 -12.79 0.48 2.80
C GLN A 100 -12.00 1.36 1.84
N VAL A 101 -12.16 1.12 0.54
CA VAL A 101 -11.58 1.93 -0.52
C VAL A 101 -12.69 2.66 -1.24
N SER A 102 -12.64 3.98 -1.19
CA SER A 102 -13.63 4.85 -1.83
C SER A 102 -13.27 5.15 -3.28
N THR A 103 -14.25 5.56 -4.08
CA THR A 103 -14.07 5.87 -5.51
C THR A 103 -13.18 7.09 -5.78
N ASN A 104 -12.97 7.96 -4.79
CA ASN A 104 -12.00 9.05 -4.88
C ASN A 104 -10.55 8.60 -4.61
N GLY A 105 -10.36 7.31 -4.30
CA GLY A 105 -9.06 6.69 -4.06
C GLY A 105 -8.57 6.73 -2.62
N SER A 106 -9.40 7.12 -1.65
CA SER A 106 -9.03 7.07 -0.23
C SER A 106 -9.27 5.69 0.38
N ILE A 107 -8.36 5.22 1.23
CA ILE A 107 -8.51 3.98 2.02
C ILE A 107 -8.66 4.30 3.51
N SER A 108 -9.60 3.63 4.18
CA SER A 108 -9.75 3.69 5.64
C SER A 108 -9.51 2.33 6.30
N ILE A 109 -8.74 2.32 7.38
CA ILE A 109 -8.32 1.09 8.08
C ILE A 109 -8.57 1.23 9.59
N VAL A 110 -9.12 0.17 10.19
CA VAL A 110 -9.30 0.05 11.65
C VAL A 110 -8.63 -1.23 12.12
N GLN A 111 -7.75 -1.13 13.11
CA GLN A 111 -7.02 -2.27 13.66
C GLN A 111 -7.84 -3.02 14.71
N ASN A 112 -7.54 -4.30 14.88
CA ASN A 112 -7.89 -5.01 16.11
C ASN A 112 -6.96 -4.57 17.24
N LYS A 113 -7.54 -4.49 18.45
CA LYS A 113 -6.77 -4.20 19.66
C LYS A 113 -5.73 -5.29 19.90
N ASP A 114 -4.52 -4.85 20.26
CA ASP A 114 -3.35 -5.66 20.58
C ASP A 114 -2.92 -6.62 19.45
N ALA A 115 -3.39 -6.37 18.22
CA ALA A 115 -3.02 -7.13 17.04
C ALA A 115 -1.73 -6.60 16.42
N SER A 116 -0.86 -7.51 15.99
CA SER A 116 0.40 -7.19 15.31
C SER A 116 0.75 -8.29 14.31
N GLY A 117 1.44 -7.94 13.24
CA GLY A 117 1.79 -8.87 12.17
C GLY A 117 1.66 -8.26 10.78
N CYS A 118 1.61 -9.12 9.78
CA CYS A 118 1.53 -8.74 8.37
C CYS A 118 0.29 -9.34 7.72
N LEU A 119 -0.40 -8.54 6.92
CA LEU A 119 -1.52 -8.94 6.08
C LEU A 119 -1.27 -8.47 4.65
N THR A 120 -1.25 -9.41 3.69
CA THR A 120 -1.26 -9.08 2.25
C THR A 120 -2.69 -9.00 1.75
N LEU A 121 -3.03 -7.89 1.09
CA LEU A 121 -4.32 -7.64 0.48
C LEU A 121 -4.18 -7.57 -1.04
N SER A 122 -5.17 -8.12 -1.75
CA SER A 122 -5.36 -7.98 -3.18
C SER A 122 -6.53 -7.04 -3.44
N LEU A 123 -6.31 -5.98 -4.21
CA LEU A 123 -7.28 -4.97 -4.60
C LEU A 123 -7.58 -5.07 -6.09
N TRP A 124 -8.85 -5.02 -6.48
CA TRP A 124 -9.26 -4.82 -7.86
C TRP A 124 -10.50 -3.94 -7.93
N ALA A 125 -10.78 -3.40 -9.12
CA ALA A 125 -11.92 -2.56 -9.39
C ALA A 125 -12.88 -3.25 -10.35
N VAL A 126 -14.18 -2.98 -10.19
CA VAL A 126 -15.24 -3.44 -11.09
C VAL A 126 -16.10 -2.24 -11.48
N ASP A 127 -16.27 -2.00 -12.77
CA ASP A 127 -17.20 -0.99 -13.29
C ASP A 127 -18.64 -1.55 -13.42
N SER A 128 -19.61 -0.67 -13.68
CA SER A 128 -21.02 -1.06 -13.85
C SER A 128 -21.39 -1.54 -15.25
N GLY A 129 -20.47 -1.45 -16.20
CA GLY A 129 -20.62 -1.95 -17.54
C GLY A 129 -20.73 -3.48 -17.59
N MET A 130 -21.19 -3.98 -18.73
CA MET A 130 -21.37 -5.41 -18.97
C MET A 130 -20.18 -5.96 -19.74
N GLY A 131 -19.76 -7.19 -19.44
CA GLY A 131 -18.68 -7.85 -20.16
C GLY A 131 -17.35 -7.67 -19.44
N LEU A 132 -16.36 -7.07 -20.10
CA LEU A 132 -15.01 -6.92 -19.55
C LEU A 132 -14.97 -5.73 -18.58
N ASN A 133 -15.51 -5.94 -17.37
CA ASN A 133 -15.75 -4.88 -16.39
C ASN A 133 -14.84 -4.94 -15.15
N THR A 134 -13.82 -5.80 -15.17
CA THR A 134 -12.97 -6.06 -14.00
C THR A 134 -11.52 -5.72 -14.32
N SER A 135 -10.86 -4.97 -13.44
CA SER A 135 -9.45 -4.59 -13.59
C SER A 135 -8.50 -5.75 -13.35
N SER A 136 -7.21 -5.55 -13.64
CA SER A 136 -6.17 -6.38 -13.04
C SER A 136 -6.11 -6.17 -11.51
N SER A 137 -5.64 -7.19 -10.79
CA SER A 137 -5.47 -7.14 -9.34
C SER A 137 -4.10 -6.56 -8.96
N SER A 138 -4.09 -5.65 -7.99
CA SER A 138 -2.89 -5.07 -7.38
C SER A 138 -2.75 -5.53 -5.94
N ARG A 139 -1.53 -5.82 -5.49
CA ARG A 139 -1.27 -6.25 -4.10
C ARG A 139 -0.57 -5.17 -3.29
N PHE A 140 -0.93 -5.10 -2.02
CA PHE A 140 -0.22 -4.32 -1.02
C PHE A 140 -0.24 -5.04 0.34
N ASN A 141 0.62 -4.65 1.24
CA ASN A 141 0.65 -5.16 2.60
C ASN A 141 0.18 -4.13 3.61
N ILE A 142 -0.34 -4.64 4.72
CA ILE A 142 -0.46 -3.93 5.98
C ILE A 142 0.47 -4.61 6.98
N LEU A 143 1.40 -3.84 7.53
CA LEU A 143 2.31 -4.28 8.58
C LEU A 143 1.98 -3.51 9.86
N VAL A 144 1.52 -4.22 10.88
CA VAL A 144 1.26 -3.68 12.22
C VAL A 144 2.41 -4.06 13.15
N LEU A 145 3.17 -3.07 13.60
CA LEU A 145 4.33 -3.22 14.45
C LEU A 145 3.95 -3.10 15.93
N GLN A 146 4.50 -3.94 16.80
CA GLN A 146 4.32 -3.78 18.24
C GLN A 146 5.09 -2.52 18.72
N SER A 147 4.36 -1.49 19.15
CA SER A 147 4.92 -0.24 19.68
C SER A 147 5.62 -0.41 21.04
N GLN A 148 5.32 -1.49 21.77
CA GLN A 148 5.98 -1.85 23.03
C GLN A 148 7.17 -2.78 22.75
N GLY A 149 8.31 -2.18 22.44
CA GLY A 149 9.57 -2.88 22.33
C GLY A 149 10.70 -2.03 22.87
N ALA A 150 11.22 -2.38 24.04
CA ALA A 150 12.54 -1.92 24.44
C ALA A 150 13.53 -2.23 23.31
N ILE A 151 14.35 -1.24 22.95
CA ILE A 151 15.50 -1.49 22.07
C ILE A 151 16.44 -2.38 22.87
N ARG A 152 16.47 -3.67 22.54
CA ARG A 152 17.46 -4.61 23.08
C ARG A 152 18.63 -4.64 22.10
N PHE A 153 19.73 -3.98 22.46
CA PHE A 153 20.98 -4.17 21.75
C PHE A 153 21.49 -5.59 22.06
N GLN A 154 21.71 -6.42 21.04
CA GLN A 154 22.25 -7.77 21.21
C GLN A 154 23.79 -7.79 21.29
N ALA A 155 24.43 -6.62 21.43
CA ALA A 155 25.87 -6.52 21.65
C ALA A 155 26.24 -5.20 22.35
N ASP A 156 27.30 -5.29 23.15
CA ASP A 156 28.04 -4.15 23.72
C ASP A 156 28.37 -3.13 22.61
N PRO A 157 28.13 -1.80 22.80
CA PRO A 157 28.58 -0.76 21.87
C PRO A 157 30.06 -0.86 21.48
N ALA A 158 30.89 -1.44 22.34
CA ALA A 158 32.30 -1.72 22.06
C ALA A 158 32.54 -2.79 20.98
N ALA A 159 31.51 -3.53 20.56
CA ALA A 159 31.58 -4.52 19.48
C ALA A 159 31.51 -3.90 18.07
N PHE A 160 31.21 -2.60 17.96
CA PHE A 160 31.05 -1.90 16.68
C PHE A 160 32.20 -0.92 16.46
N SER A 161 33.03 -1.19 15.44
CA SER A 161 34.21 -0.38 15.12
C SER A 161 33.90 0.83 14.23
N THR A 162 32.72 0.87 13.61
CA THR A 162 32.31 1.96 12.71
C THR A 162 30.83 2.33 12.86
N GLN A 163 30.50 3.58 12.53
CA GLN A 163 29.12 4.08 12.46
C GLN A 163 28.24 3.21 11.54
N ASP A 164 28.78 2.78 10.40
CA ASP A 164 28.06 1.92 9.45
C ASP A 164 27.73 0.54 10.05
N SER A 165 28.64 -0.03 10.87
CA SER A 165 28.41 -1.31 11.53
C SER A 165 27.30 -1.23 12.59
N LEU A 166 27.22 -0.11 13.30
CA LEU A 166 26.17 0.16 14.28
C LEU A 166 24.82 0.40 13.58
N LEU A 167 24.79 1.19 12.50
CA LEU A 167 23.58 1.41 11.70
C LEU A 167 23.08 0.12 11.05
N THR A 168 24.00 -0.76 10.61
CA THR A 168 23.67 -2.09 10.09
C THR A 168 23.08 -2.99 11.18
N ALA A 169 23.61 -2.96 12.40
CA ALA A 169 23.06 -3.73 13.51
C ALA A 169 21.70 -3.20 14.01
N ILE A 170 21.53 -1.87 14.07
CA ILE A 170 20.25 -1.23 14.41
C ILE A 170 19.20 -1.56 13.34
N SER A 171 19.58 -1.57 12.05
CA SER A 171 18.65 -1.90 10.96
C SER A 171 18.32 -3.38 10.82
N GLN A 172 19.16 -4.26 11.35
CA GLN A 172 18.89 -5.69 11.49
C GLN A 172 18.07 -6.02 12.75
N SER A 173 18.03 -5.11 13.73
CA SER A 173 17.14 -5.22 14.88
C SER A 173 15.75 -4.71 14.50
N LEU A 174 14.81 -5.64 14.42
CA LEU A 174 13.44 -5.57 13.89
C LEU A 174 12.49 -4.47 14.43
N ARG A 175 12.99 -3.43 15.10
CA ARG A 175 12.18 -2.34 15.63
C ARG A 175 12.86 -1.01 15.39
N TYR A 176 12.75 -0.49 14.16
CA TYR A 176 12.86 0.95 13.92
C TYR A 176 11.58 1.60 14.43
N PRO A 177 11.59 2.26 15.60
CA PRO A 177 10.40 2.96 16.05
C PRO A 177 10.26 4.24 15.22
N LYS A 178 9.04 4.57 14.76
CA LYS A 178 8.80 5.79 13.97
C LYS A 178 9.16 7.09 14.73
N TRP A 179 9.24 7.03 16.05
CA TRP A 179 9.71 8.16 16.87
C TRP A 179 11.22 8.43 16.73
N LEU A 180 12.01 7.49 16.19
CA LEU A 180 13.45 7.64 16.07
C LEU A 180 13.83 8.53 14.87
N LEU A 181 13.90 9.84 15.08
CA LEU A 181 14.16 10.84 14.03
C LEU A 181 15.60 10.80 13.50
N SER A 182 16.57 10.54 14.39
CA SER A 182 17.98 10.40 14.01
C SER A 182 18.78 9.72 15.13
N VAL A 183 19.76 8.89 14.74
CA VAL A 183 20.83 8.43 15.61
C VAL A 183 22.13 9.07 15.13
N THR A 184 22.72 9.93 15.97
CA THR A 184 24.04 10.52 15.71
C THR A 184 25.03 10.02 16.73
N THR A 185 26.19 9.58 16.24
CA THR A 185 27.28 9.07 17.05
C THR A 185 28.43 10.08 17.01
N GLY A 186 29.02 10.41 18.15
CA GLY A 186 30.28 11.16 18.17
C GLY A 186 31.43 10.35 17.56
N ASP A 187 32.58 11.00 17.34
CA ASP A 187 33.75 10.46 16.61
C ASP A 187 34.45 9.24 17.24
N ASN A 188 33.88 8.62 18.28
CA ASN A 188 34.40 7.41 18.91
C ASN A 188 33.29 6.65 19.64
N LEU A 189 32.73 5.59 19.07
CA LEU A 189 31.65 4.79 19.70
C LEU A 189 32.03 4.13 21.04
N VAL A 190 33.32 3.98 21.31
CA VAL A 190 33.85 3.38 22.56
C VAL A 190 33.72 4.33 23.77
N HIS A 191 33.69 5.65 23.54
CA HIS A 191 33.63 6.67 24.61
C HIS A 191 32.70 7.85 24.27
N GLY A 192 32.01 7.78 23.14
CA GLY A 192 31.25 8.87 22.55
C GLY A 192 29.78 8.77 22.89
N ASN A 193 29.13 9.92 22.98
CA ASN A 193 27.70 10.00 23.22
C ASN A 193 26.94 9.51 21.98
N VAL A 194 26.01 8.58 22.19
CA VAL A 194 24.95 8.28 21.22
C VAL A 194 23.81 9.25 21.50
N SER A 195 23.57 10.18 20.58
CA SER A 195 22.43 11.10 20.68
C SER A 195 21.29 10.59 19.81
N ILE A 196 20.16 10.35 20.46
CA ILE A 196 18.91 9.93 19.85
C ILE A 196 17.96 11.12 19.87
N ARG A 197 17.42 11.52 18.71
CA ARG A 197 16.28 12.44 18.65
C ARG A 197 15.00 11.65 18.55
N SER A 198 14.06 11.96 19.47
CA SER A 198 12.72 11.39 19.53
C SER A 198 11.67 12.49 19.50
N ASP A 199 10.47 12.21 18.99
CA ASP A 199 9.28 13.06 19.07
C ASP A 199 8.39 12.71 20.29
N LEU A 200 8.79 11.76 21.15
CA LEU A 200 8.07 11.40 22.37
C LEU A 200 8.29 12.42 23.50
N ALA A 201 7.20 12.75 24.20
CA ALA A 201 7.19 13.68 25.34
C ALA A 201 7.79 13.11 26.63
N ASP A 202 7.92 11.79 26.74
CA ASP A 202 8.39 11.09 27.94
C ASP A 202 9.66 10.26 27.70
N SER A 203 10.42 10.08 28.78
CA SER A 203 11.74 9.45 28.83
C SER A 203 11.76 8.02 28.29
N VAL A 204 12.69 7.75 27.37
CA VAL A 204 13.03 6.39 26.91
C VAL A 204 13.88 5.71 28.00
N LEU A 205 13.38 4.59 28.54
CA LEU A 205 14.13 3.79 29.51
C LEU A 205 15.07 2.83 28.76
N PHE A 206 16.36 2.88 29.11
CA PHE A 206 17.39 2.00 28.55
C PHE A 206 17.72 0.90 29.56
N GLU A 207 17.57 -0.36 29.17
CA GLU A 207 18.12 -1.49 29.92
C GLU A 207 19.28 -2.09 29.13
N PHE A 208 20.48 -1.98 29.71
CA PHE A 208 21.67 -2.68 29.24
C PHE A 208 21.72 -4.04 29.94
N LEU A 209 21.97 -5.12 29.18
CA LEU A 209 22.32 -6.43 29.75
C LEU A 209 23.83 -6.55 29.89
#